data_AF-A0A176RZ76-F1
#
_entry.id   AF-A0A176RZ76-F1
#
_cell.length_a   1.000
_cell.length_b   1.000
_cell.length_c   1.000
_cell.angle_alpha   90.00
_cell.angle_beta   90.00
_cell.angle_gamma   90.00
#
_symmetry.space_group_name_H-M   'P 1'
#
loop_
_entity.id
_entity.type
_entity.pdbx_description
1 polymer ?
#
loop_
_entity_poly.entity_id
_entity_poly.type
_entity_poly.pdbx_seq_one_letter_code
_entity_poly.pdbx_strand_id
1 'polypeptide(L)'
;MEIASKTHIEENKNGYDEFLKSIRDRFNNIVGSGIPLFTTNAEGLFDAFLDNLPAEARQHYTCHACRGFVNRFGGLVFISDDGTAEPAIWGNVPDFFTPSVTAIEKIISKSKVNGVFLSDKEVLGRPVTGEWRHMSVKLPYEMIHHFSVKTVEQAIAEKREEFKMLITGLQEYPEEALDQAVTLLKTESLYRSEKCMGVAEWLKDLHVKRGVTKNNALRENLVWLAVATAPPGFCHVKSTMIGTLLDDIVAGLSFDVVQRRFAEKMHLHIKV
;
A
#
# COMPACT_ATOMS: atom_id res chain seq x y z
N MET A 1 -10.87 -25.42 -38.78
CA MET A 1 -11.68 -25.63 -37.56
C MET A 1 -11.02 -26.64 -36.60
N GLU A 2 -9.68 -26.74 -36.59
CA GLU A 2 -8.93 -27.81 -35.89
C GLU A 2 -7.87 -27.28 -34.91
N ILE A 3 -7.71 -25.95 -34.83
CA ILE A 3 -6.70 -25.31 -33.96
C ILE A 3 -7.27 -25.09 -32.55
N ALA A 4 -8.55 -24.72 -32.43
CA ALA A 4 -9.22 -24.47 -31.14
C ALA A 4 -9.30 -25.72 -30.23
N SER A 5 -9.35 -26.92 -30.82
CA SER A 5 -9.46 -28.18 -30.05
C SER A 5 -8.15 -28.60 -29.39
N LYS A 6 -6.98 -28.36 -29.99
CA LYS A 6 -5.69 -28.77 -29.41
C LYS A 6 -5.29 -27.90 -28.22
N THR A 7 -5.58 -26.60 -28.29
CA THR A 7 -5.10 -25.65 -27.28
C THR A 7 -5.87 -25.73 -25.96
N HIS A 8 -7.20 -25.97 -26.02
CA HIS A 8 -7.98 -26.26 -24.81
C HIS A 8 -7.59 -27.59 -24.13
N ILE A 9 -7.12 -28.58 -24.90
CA ILE A 9 -6.64 -29.86 -24.34
C ILE A 9 -5.28 -29.70 -23.66
N GLU A 10 -4.41 -28.80 -24.14
CA GLU A 10 -3.10 -28.51 -23.53
C GLU A 10 -3.20 -27.62 -22.29
N GLU A 11 -4.09 -26.62 -22.28
CA GLU A 11 -4.35 -25.76 -21.09
C GLU A 11 -4.79 -26.60 -19.87
N ASN A 12 -5.62 -27.62 -20.11
CA ASN A 12 -6.12 -28.52 -19.08
C ASN A 12 -5.06 -29.54 -18.62
N LYS A 13 -4.04 -29.84 -19.45
CA LYS A 13 -2.92 -30.72 -19.08
C LYS A 13 -1.87 -30.02 -18.22
N ASN A 14 -1.67 -28.72 -18.43
CA ASN A 14 -0.67 -27.94 -17.67
C ASN A 14 -1.24 -27.33 -16.38
N GLY A 15 -2.54 -27.55 -16.08
CA GLY A 15 -3.19 -27.03 -14.88
C GLY A 15 -3.45 -25.52 -14.93
N TYR A 16 -3.66 -24.93 -16.11
CA TYR A 16 -3.79 -23.47 -16.22
C TYR A 16 -5.06 -22.93 -15.54
N ASP A 17 -6.17 -23.67 -15.56
CA ASP A 17 -7.38 -23.27 -14.83
C ASP A 17 -7.15 -23.29 -13.30
N GLU A 18 -6.37 -24.25 -12.80
CA GLU A 18 -5.96 -24.30 -11.39
C GLU A 18 -5.03 -23.15 -11.04
N PHE A 19 -4.13 -22.77 -11.94
CA PHE A 19 -3.29 -21.59 -11.80
C PHE A 19 -4.10 -20.28 -11.78
N LEU A 20 -5.10 -20.14 -12.66
CA LEU A 20 -6.00 -18.99 -12.62
C LEU A 20 -6.83 -18.96 -11.33
N LYS A 21 -7.21 -20.13 -10.81
CA LYS A 21 -7.91 -20.23 -9.53
C LYS A 21 -6.99 -19.83 -8.37
N SER A 22 -5.75 -20.29 -8.32
CA SER A 22 -4.83 -20.00 -7.21
C SER A 22 -4.50 -18.51 -7.08
N ILE A 23 -4.26 -17.80 -8.20
CA ILE A 23 -4.03 -16.35 -8.17
C ILE A 23 -5.27 -15.58 -7.69
N ARG A 24 -6.47 -16.04 -8.05
CA ARG A 24 -7.74 -15.42 -7.63
C ARG A 24 -8.03 -15.67 -6.17
N ASP A 25 -7.87 -16.90 -5.71
CA ASP A 25 -8.09 -17.28 -4.32
C ASP A 25 -7.14 -16.52 -3.39
N ARG A 26 -5.85 -16.45 -3.75
CA ARG A 26 -4.89 -15.65 -2.99
C ARG A 26 -5.31 -14.20 -2.92
N PHE A 27 -5.57 -13.58 -4.07
CA PHE A 27 -5.92 -12.17 -4.12
C PHE A 27 -7.17 -11.89 -3.29
N ASN A 28 -8.23 -12.70 -3.45
CA ASN A 28 -9.48 -12.61 -2.71
C ASN A 28 -9.28 -12.74 -1.20
N ASN A 29 -8.41 -13.63 -0.73
CA ASN A 29 -8.11 -13.77 0.70
C ASN A 29 -7.47 -12.51 1.28
N ILE A 30 -6.62 -11.82 0.52
CA ILE A 30 -5.94 -10.60 0.96
C ILE A 30 -6.92 -9.41 0.97
N VAL A 31 -7.60 -9.19 -0.16
CA VAL A 31 -8.51 -8.04 -0.31
C VAL A 31 -9.81 -8.19 0.47
N GLY A 32 -10.25 -9.42 0.73
CA GLY A 32 -11.45 -9.70 1.54
C GLY A 32 -11.33 -9.24 2.99
N SER A 33 -10.12 -9.02 3.49
CA SER A 33 -9.85 -8.43 4.81
C SER A 33 -9.75 -6.90 4.80
N GLY A 34 -9.98 -6.24 3.65
CA GLY A 34 -9.87 -4.79 3.50
C GLY A 34 -8.41 -4.28 3.59
N ILE A 35 -7.44 -5.17 3.43
CA ILE A 35 -6.01 -4.82 3.53
C ILE A 35 -5.63 -3.95 2.32
N PRO A 36 -5.00 -2.78 2.52
CA PRO A 36 -4.55 -1.94 1.42
C PRO A 36 -3.51 -2.64 0.53
N LEU A 37 -3.56 -2.33 -0.76
CA LEU A 37 -2.59 -2.79 -1.74
C LEU A 37 -1.60 -1.68 -2.09
N PHE A 38 -0.40 -2.08 -2.47
CA PHE A 38 0.70 -1.17 -2.80
C PHE A 38 1.37 -1.57 -4.10
N THR A 39 1.84 -0.58 -4.84
CA THR A 39 2.66 -0.78 -6.03
C THR A 39 4.12 -0.88 -5.65
N THR A 40 4.88 -1.65 -6.43
CA THR A 40 6.34 -1.69 -6.37
C THR A 40 6.95 -1.13 -7.65
N ASN A 41 8.27 -0.88 -7.64
CA ASN A 41 9.03 -0.58 -8.85
C ASN A 41 9.56 -1.84 -9.56
N ALA A 42 8.89 -2.99 -9.38
CA ALA A 42 9.25 -4.23 -10.04
C ALA A 42 9.00 -4.13 -11.55
N GLU A 43 10.00 -4.52 -12.34
CA GLU A 43 9.94 -4.52 -13.81
C GLU A 43 10.32 -5.90 -14.37
N GLY A 44 10.02 -6.15 -15.64
CA GLY A 44 10.37 -7.41 -16.32
C GLY A 44 9.63 -8.65 -15.82
N LEU A 45 8.52 -8.48 -15.08
CA LEU A 45 7.82 -9.58 -14.42
C LEU A 45 7.27 -10.63 -15.41
N PHE A 46 6.71 -10.19 -16.54
CA PHE A 46 6.16 -11.14 -17.51
C PHE A 46 7.25 -11.87 -18.31
N ASP A 47 8.39 -11.24 -18.55
CA ASP A 47 9.51 -11.92 -19.20
C ASP A 47 10.11 -12.96 -18.24
N ALA A 48 10.26 -12.61 -16.96
CA ALA A 48 10.62 -13.58 -15.93
C ALA A 48 9.62 -14.74 -15.81
N PHE A 49 8.32 -14.47 -15.95
CA PHE A 49 7.30 -15.52 -16.02
C PHE A 49 7.57 -16.47 -17.19
N LEU A 50 7.67 -15.95 -18.42
CA LEU A 50 7.85 -16.77 -19.63
C LEU A 50 9.18 -17.53 -19.64
N ASP A 51 10.28 -16.89 -19.24
CA ASP A 51 11.62 -17.48 -19.27
C ASP A 51 11.80 -18.63 -18.29
N ASN A 52 10.94 -18.72 -17.28
CA ASN A 52 10.96 -19.77 -16.27
C ASN A 52 9.84 -20.81 -16.47
N LEU A 53 9.14 -20.80 -17.61
CA LEU A 53 8.32 -21.92 -18.05
C LEU A 53 9.16 -22.95 -18.83
N PRO A 54 8.73 -24.23 -18.88
CA PRO A 54 9.30 -25.22 -19.81
C PRO A 54 9.36 -24.66 -21.23
N ALA A 55 10.49 -24.88 -21.92
CA ALA A 55 10.81 -24.21 -23.18
C ALA A 55 9.73 -24.42 -24.25
N GLU A 56 9.19 -25.64 -24.31
CA GLU A 56 8.11 -26.08 -25.18
C GLU A 56 6.78 -25.34 -24.96
N ALA A 57 6.55 -24.80 -23.76
CA ALA A 57 5.29 -24.16 -23.39
C ALA A 57 5.32 -22.62 -23.54
N ARG A 58 6.51 -22.01 -23.69
CA ARG A 58 6.65 -20.53 -23.70
C ARG A 58 5.85 -19.86 -24.81
N GLN A 59 5.84 -20.47 -26.01
CA GLN A 59 5.08 -19.95 -27.14
C GLN A 59 3.57 -19.97 -26.85
N HIS A 60 3.07 -21.01 -26.19
CA HIS A 60 1.67 -21.13 -25.79
C HIS A 60 1.26 -20.04 -24.79
N TYR A 61 2.13 -19.74 -23.81
CA TYR A 61 1.86 -18.71 -22.80
C TYR A 61 2.22 -17.28 -23.22
N THR A 62 2.70 -17.08 -24.46
CA THR A 62 2.98 -15.75 -25.01
C THR A 62 1.66 -15.03 -25.34
N CYS A 63 1.07 -14.41 -24.31
CA CYS A 63 -0.25 -13.80 -24.38
C CYS A 63 -0.21 -12.30 -24.04
N HIS A 64 -0.71 -11.44 -24.94
CA HIS A 64 -0.75 -9.99 -24.73
C HIS A 64 -1.66 -9.59 -23.54
N ALA A 65 -2.80 -10.26 -23.36
CA ALA A 65 -3.71 -9.96 -22.25
C ALA A 65 -3.06 -10.29 -20.89
N CYS A 66 -2.42 -11.46 -20.77
CA CYS A 66 -1.69 -11.84 -19.55
C CYS A 66 -0.46 -10.94 -19.33
N ARG A 67 0.29 -10.57 -20.39
CA ARG A 67 1.39 -9.59 -20.30
C ARG A 67 0.92 -8.26 -19.71
N GLY A 68 -0.22 -7.74 -20.19
CA GLY A 68 -0.81 -6.53 -19.68
C GLY A 68 -1.24 -6.63 -18.22
N PHE A 69 -1.78 -7.78 -17.79
CA PHE A 69 -2.10 -8.04 -16.39
C PHE A 69 -0.84 -8.07 -15.51
N VAL A 70 0.15 -8.87 -15.87
CA VAL A 70 1.38 -9.06 -15.07
C VAL A 70 2.18 -7.77 -14.94
N ASN A 71 2.33 -7.00 -16.04
CA ASN A 71 3.07 -5.75 -16.00
C ASN A 71 2.39 -4.67 -15.13
N ARG A 72 1.07 -4.69 -15.01
CA ARG A 72 0.32 -3.67 -14.25
C ARG A 72 0.04 -4.07 -12.81
N PHE A 73 -0.24 -5.34 -12.58
CA PHE A 73 -0.75 -5.84 -11.30
C PHE A 73 0.13 -6.91 -10.67
N GLY A 74 1.05 -7.52 -11.44
CA GLY A 74 1.96 -8.54 -10.93
C GLY A 74 2.91 -8.00 -9.86
N GLY A 75 3.25 -6.71 -9.89
CA GLY A 75 4.10 -6.08 -8.87
C GLY A 75 3.35 -5.64 -7.61
N LEU A 76 2.06 -5.93 -7.47
CA LEU A 76 1.28 -5.54 -6.30
C LEU A 76 1.66 -6.35 -5.07
N VAL A 77 1.72 -5.67 -3.93
CA VAL A 77 2.00 -6.25 -2.62
C VAL A 77 0.98 -5.75 -1.59
N PHE A 78 0.83 -6.49 -0.49
CA PHE A 78 0.30 -5.96 0.76
C PHE A 78 1.46 -5.81 1.77
N ILE A 79 1.26 -4.99 2.79
CA ILE A 79 2.27 -4.74 3.82
C ILE A 79 1.71 -5.24 5.16
N SER A 80 2.41 -6.17 5.78
CA SER A 80 2.14 -6.69 7.12
C SER A 80 2.50 -5.66 8.21
N ASP A 81 2.01 -5.86 9.44
CA ASP A 81 2.18 -4.90 10.54
C ASP A 81 3.63 -4.63 10.94
N ASP A 82 4.56 -5.53 10.58
CA ASP A 82 6.01 -5.40 10.78
C ASP A 82 6.74 -4.67 9.62
N GLY A 83 5.99 -4.26 8.59
CA GLY A 83 6.51 -3.62 7.39
C GLY A 83 6.92 -4.59 6.29
N THR A 84 6.76 -5.90 6.48
CA THR A 84 7.07 -6.91 5.44
C THR A 84 6.11 -6.77 4.27
N ALA A 85 6.65 -6.63 3.06
CA ALA A 85 5.87 -6.55 1.83
C ALA A 85 5.78 -7.93 1.16
N GLU A 86 4.57 -8.42 0.95
CA GLU A 86 4.31 -9.74 0.38
C GLU A 86 3.50 -9.64 -0.92
N PRO A 87 3.79 -10.48 -1.94
CA PRO A 87 3.08 -10.44 -3.21
C PRO A 87 1.56 -10.63 -3.06
N ALA A 88 0.77 -9.74 -3.67
CA ALA A 88 -0.70 -9.83 -3.61
C ALA A 88 -1.28 -10.86 -4.59
N ILE A 89 -0.60 -11.08 -5.73
CA ILE A 89 -1.07 -11.96 -6.81
C ILE A 89 -0.48 -13.36 -6.70
N TRP A 90 0.78 -13.46 -6.26
CA TRP A 90 1.60 -14.66 -6.40
C TRP A 90 1.73 -15.42 -5.09
N GLY A 91 1.61 -16.74 -5.14
CA GLY A 91 1.79 -17.63 -3.99
C GLY A 91 1.81 -19.09 -4.44
N ASN A 92 1.15 -19.98 -3.70
CA ASN A 92 1.11 -21.40 -4.06
C ASN A 92 0.35 -21.62 -5.37
N VAL A 93 1.03 -22.20 -6.36
CA VAL A 93 0.51 -22.48 -7.70
C VAL A 93 0.81 -23.94 -8.10
N PRO A 94 0.17 -24.48 -9.15
CA PRO A 94 0.53 -25.80 -9.66
C PRO A 94 2.03 -25.88 -10.03
N ASP A 95 2.64 -27.05 -9.84
CA ASP A 95 4.08 -27.30 -9.99
C ASP A 95 4.65 -26.79 -11.33
N PHE A 96 3.86 -26.88 -12.39
CA PHE A 96 4.22 -26.39 -13.72
C PHE A 96 4.58 -24.90 -13.75
N PHE A 97 3.89 -24.07 -12.94
CA PHE A 97 4.08 -22.62 -12.89
C PHE A 97 4.97 -22.17 -11.73
N THR A 98 5.32 -23.06 -10.80
CA THR A 98 6.11 -22.73 -9.61
C THR A 98 7.42 -22.02 -9.95
N PRO A 99 8.26 -22.50 -10.90
CA PRO A 99 9.51 -21.81 -11.21
C PRO A 99 9.29 -20.37 -11.71
N SER A 100 8.23 -20.16 -12.49
CA SER A 100 7.85 -18.84 -13.02
C SER A 100 7.39 -17.89 -11.92
N VAL A 101 6.54 -18.38 -11.02
CA VAL A 101 6.05 -17.60 -9.88
C VAL A 101 7.18 -17.27 -8.91
N THR A 102 8.03 -18.24 -8.55
CA THR A 102 9.20 -18.01 -7.69
C THR A 102 10.15 -16.96 -8.29
N ALA A 103 10.35 -16.94 -9.61
CA ALA A 103 11.16 -15.93 -10.27
C ALA A 103 10.56 -14.52 -10.11
N ILE A 104 9.24 -14.38 -10.24
CA ILE A 104 8.53 -13.11 -10.02
C ILE A 104 8.64 -12.66 -8.55
N GLU A 105 8.37 -13.56 -7.59
CA GLU A 105 8.45 -13.25 -6.16
C GLU A 105 9.85 -12.78 -5.76
N LYS A 106 10.90 -13.37 -6.36
CA LYS A 106 12.29 -12.93 -6.19
C LYS A 106 12.56 -11.52 -6.73
N ILE A 107 11.87 -11.09 -7.79
CA ILE A 107 11.97 -9.72 -8.29
C ILE A 107 11.25 -8.77 -7.33
N ILE A 108 10.03 -9.11 -6.91
CA ILE A 108 9.21 -8.30 -6.01
C ILE A 108 9.90 -8.08 -4.67
N SER A 109 10.45 -9.15 -4.06
CA SER A 109 11.17 -9.07 -2.77
C SER A 109 12.41 -8.16 -2.79
N LYS A 110 12.96 -7.87 -3.97
CA LYS A 110 14.07 -6.93 -4.17
C LYS A 110 13.63 -5.53 -4.60
N SER A 111 12.34 -5.38 -4.88
CA SER A 111 11.74 -4.13 -5.35
C SER A 111 11.30 -3.28 -4.17
N LYS A 112 11.26 -1.97 -4.37
CA LYS A 112 10.79 -1.00 -3.38
C LYS A 112 9.30 -0.75 -3.59
N VAL A 113 8.56 -0.64 -2.49
CA VAL A 113 7.22 -0.07 -2.51
C VAL A 113 7.31 1.40 -2.91
N ASN A 114 6.49 1.83 -3.86
CA ASN A 114 6.54 3.18 -4.44
C ASN A 114 5.20 3.91 -4.47
N GLY A 115 4.14 3.32 -3.89
CA GLY A 115 2.84 3.97 -3.79
C GLY A 115 1.74 3.07 -3.27
N VAL A 116 0.63 3.70 -2.89
CA VAL A 116 -0.64 3.03 -2.62
C VAL A 116 -1.32 2.72 -3.96
N PHE A 117 -1.83 1.49 -4.11
CA PHE A 117 -2.61 1.10 -5.26
C PHE A 117 -4.07 1.45 -5.06
N LEU A 118 -4.64 2.19 -6.02
CA LEU A 118 -6.07 2.52 -6.09
C LEU A 118 -6.58 2.19 -7.50
N SER A 119 -7.85 1.79 -7.59
CA SER A 119 -8.51 1.46 -8.85
C SER A 119 -9.97 1.85 -8.80
N ASP A 120 -10.48 2.43 -9.88
CA ASP A 120 -11.91 2.66 -10.15
C ASP A 120 -12.57 1.46 -10.85
N LYS A 121 -11.81 0.39 -11.12
CA LYS A 121 -12.28 -0.81 -11.82
C LYS A 121 -12.44 -1.97 -10.86
N GLU A 122 -13.60 -2.62 -10.90
CA GLU A 122 -13.85 -3.91 -10.22
C GLU A 122 -12.93 -5.01 -10.74
N VAL A 123 -12.76 -5.09 -12.07
CA VAL A 123 -11.98 -6.16 -12.72
C VAL A 123 -10.61 -5.64 -13.11
N LEU A 124 -9.57 -6.27 -12.55
CA LEU A 124 -8.17 -6.01 -12.92
C LEU A 124 -7.72 -7.05 -13.95
N GLY A 125 -7.44 -6.58 -15.17
CA GLY A 125 -7.10 -7.43 -16.31
C GLY A 125 -8.26 -7.59 -17.29
N ARG A 126 -8.12 -8.53 -18.24
CA ARG A 126 -9.16 -8.87 -19.22
C ARG A 126 -9.45 -10.37 -19.10
N PRO A 127 -10.49 -10.80 -18.36
CA PRO A 127 -10.67 -12.21 -18.01
C PRO A 127 -10.82 -13.17 -19.19
N VAL A 128 -11.45 -12.72 -20.28
CA VAL A 128 -11.76 -13.54 -21.45
C VAL A 128 -11.55 -12.75 -22.74
N THR A 129 -10.98 -13.39 -23.76
CA THR A 129 -10.99 -12.90 -25.16
C THR A 129 -11.38 -14.05 -26.09
N GLY A 130 -12.60 -14.02 -26.65
CA GLY A 130 -13.12 -15.16 -27.41
C GLY A 130 -13.26 -16.39 -26.49
N GLU A 131 -12.57 -17.48 -26.82
CA GLU A 131 -12.56 -18.71 -26.03
C GLU A 131 -11.46 -18.73 -24.95
N TRP A 132 -10.50 -17.80 -25.03
CA TRP A 132 -9.33 -17.79 -24.16
C TRP A 132 -9.60 -17.16 -22.80
N ARG A 133 -9.14 -17.82 -21.74
CA ARG A 133 -9.15 -17.29 -20.37
C ARG A 133 -7.79 -16.69 -20.03
N HIS A 134 -7.80 -15.56 -19.32
CA HIS A 134 -6.58 -14.83 -18.99
C HIS A 134 -6.48 -14.55 -17.49
N MET A 135 -5.27 -14.22 -17.06
CA MET A 135 -5.01 -13.74 -15.71
C MET A 135 -5.84 -12.48 -15.44
N SER A 136 -6.63 -12.52 -14.39
CA SER A 136 -7.47 -11.43 -13.94
C SER A 136 -7.94 -11.67 -12.51
N VAL A 137 -8.09 -10.61 -11.74
CA VAL A 137 -8.64 -10.64 -10.37
C VAL A 137 -9.75 -9.60 -10.22
N LYS A 138 -10.53 -9.70 -9.14
CA LYS A 138 -11.62 -8.78 -8.82
C LYS A 138 -11.37 -8.08 -7.50
N LEU A 139 -11.59 -6.77 -7.46
CA LEU A 139 -11.60 -5.99 -6.23
C LEU A 139 -12.97 -6.05 -5.56
N PRO A 140 -13.04 -6.14 -4.22
CA PRO A 140 -14.26 -5.89 -3.46
C PRO A 140 -14.77 -4.48 -3.71
N TYR A 141 -16.09 -4.28 -3.61
CA TYR A 141 -16.72 -3.00 -3.89
C TYR A 141 -16.15 -1.87 -3.02
N GLU A 142 -15.82 -2.16 -1.78
CA GLU A 142 -15.28 -1.24 -0.77
C GLU A 142 -13.87 -0.72 -1.11
N MET A 143 -13.12 -1.47 -1.92
CA MET A 143 -11.77 -1.11 -2.37
C MET A 143 -11.76 -0.38 -3.71
N ILE A 144 -12.92 -0.28 -4.37
CA ILE A 144 -13.05 0.48 -5.61
C ILE A 144 -13.17 1.97 -5.23
N HIS A 145 -12.36 2.80 -5.89
CA HIS A 145 -12.40 4.24 -5.70
C HIS A 145 -13.62 4.82 -6.41
N HIS A 146 -14.65 5.17 -5.63
CA HIS A 146 -15.95 5.67 -6.12
C HIS A 146 -16.09 7.20 -6.12
N PHE A 147 -15.08 7.96 -5.69
CA PHE A 147 -15.24 9.38 -5.40
C PHE A 147 -15.43 10.25 -6.65
N SER A 148 -16.47 11.08 -6.64
CA SER A 148 -16.85 12.00 -7.72
C SER A 148 -16.01 13.29 -7.78
N VAL A 149 -15.27 13.61 -6.71
CA VAL A 149 -14.54 14.89 -6.58
C VAL A 149 -13.09 14.79 -7.07
N LYS A 150 -12.49 13.60 -7.03
CA LYS A 150 -11.09 13.36 -7.42
C LYS A 150 -10.97 12.09 -8.26
N THR A 151 -10.25 12.20 -9.36
CA THR A 151 -9.81 11.06 -10.18
C THR A 151 -8.91 10.12 -9.38
N VAL A 152 -8.82 8.86 -9.80
CA VAL A 152 -7.91 7.87 -9.18
C VAL A 152 -6.46 8.36 -9.22
N GLU A 153 -6.06 8.98 -10.33
CA GLU A 153 -4.72 9.53 -10.51
C GLU A 153 -4.42 10.66 -9.51
N GLN A 154 -5.40 11.53 -9.26
CA GLN A 154 -5.27 12.57 -8.23
C GLN A 154 -5.17 11.96 -6.83
N ALA A 155 -6.00 10.97 -6.50
CA ALA A 155 -5.94 10.29 -5.21
C ALA A 155 -4.59 9.58 -4.98
N ILE A 156 -4.04 8.93 -6.01
CA ILE A 156 -2.70 8.32 -5.96
C ILE A 156 -1.61 9.40 -5.76
N ALA A 157 -1.72 10.54 -6.46
CA ALA A 157 -0.78 11.64 -6.30
C ALA A 157 -0.82 12.23 -4.88
N GLU A 158 -2.00 12.37 -4.29
CA GLU A 158 -2.18 12.80 -2.91
C GLU A 158 -1.55 11.83 -1.92
N LYS A 159 -1.76 10.52 -2.09
CA LYS A 159 -1.09 9.50 -1.25
C LYS A 159 0.43 9.59 -1.31
N ARG A 160 1.00 9.91 -2.49
CA ARG A 160 2.45 10.14 -2.62
C ARG A 160 2.90 11.41 -1.91
N GLU A 161 2.09 12.46 -1.89
CA GLU A 161 2.41 13.69 -1.18
C GLU A 161 2.30 13.51 0.34
N GLU A 162 1.24 12.85 0.81
CA GLU A 162 1.06 12.45 2.20
C GLU A 162 2.26 11.64 2.72
N PHE A 163 2.81 10.73 1.92
CA PHE A 163 4.02 10.00 2.25
C PHE A 163 5.22 10.93 2.48
N LYS A 164 5.47 11.90 1.59
CA LYS A 164 6.58 12.85 1.74
C LYS A 164 6.40 13.73 2.98
N MET A 165 5.18 14.23 3.19
CA MET A 165 4.84 15.04 4.35
C MET A 165 5.08 14.28 5.66
N LEU A 166 4.63 13.02 5.71
CA LEU A 166 4.76 12.18 6.90
C LEU A 166 6.23 11.82 7.18
N ILE A 167 7.02 11.46 6.17
CA ILE A 167 8.47 11.27 6.33
C ILE A 167 9.14 12.52 6.88
N THR A 168 8.81 13.69 6.33
CA THR A 168 9.39 14.97 6.76
C THR A 168 9.04 15.24 8.23
N GLY A 169 7.76 15.09 8.60
CA GLY A 169 7.33 15.25 9.99
C GLY A 169 8.02 14.28 10.96
N LEU A 170 8.18 13.01 10.57
CA LEU A 170 8.87 12.00 11.37
C LEU A 170 10.38 12.29 11.53
N GLN A 171 11.00 13.00 10.60
CA GLN A 171 12.42 13.38 10.67
C GLN A 171 12.64 14.62 11.53
N GLU A 172 11.73 15.58 11.47
CA GLU A 172 11.83 16.85 12.20
C GLU A 172 11.37 16.75 13.66
N TYR A 173 10.39 15.90 13.95
CA TYR A 173 9.87 15.71 15.29
C TYR A 173 10.45 14.44 15.93
N PRO A 174 11.40 14.57 16.88
CA PRO A 174 12.00 13.41 17.54
C PRO A 174 11.00 12.74 18.49
N GLU A 175 11.29 11.48 18.85
CA GLU A 175 10.43 10.66 19.72
C GLU A 175 10.19 11.33 21.08
N GLU A 176 11.20 11.97 21.65
CA GLU A 176 11.10 12.67 22.93
C GLU A 176 10.11 13.84 22.89
N ALA A 177 10.05 14.56 21.76
CA ALA A 177 9.09 15.65 21.58
C ALA A 177 7.65 15.13 21.49
N LEU A 178 7.44 13.98 20.84
CA LEU A 178 6.15 13.30 20.78
C LEU A 178 5.72 12.78 22.14
N ASP A 179 6.65 12.23 22.93
CA ASP A 179 6.40 11.79 24.30
C ASP A 179 5.94 12.94 25.20
N GLN A 180 6.64 14.07 25.12
CA GLN A 180 6.27 15.28 25.83
C GLN A 180 4.90 15.80 25.37
N ALA A 181 4.63 15.82 24.06
CA ALA A 181 3.35 16.25 23.51
C ALA A 181 2.19 15.39 24.01
N VAL A 182 2.31 14.06 23.92
CA VAL A 182 1.29 13.13 24.43
C VAL A 182 1.08 13.31 25.92
N THR A 183 2.15 13.50 26.70
CA THR A 183 2.05 13.76 28.15
C THR A 183 1.28 15.05 28.44
N LEU A 184 1.61 16.15 27.76
CA LEU A 184 0.93 17.44 27.93
C LEU A 184 -0.55 17.39 27.55
N LEU A 185 -0.88 16.64 26.49
CA LEU A 185 -2.26 16.43 26.08
C LEU A 185 -3.03 15.56 27.10
N LYS A 186 -2.36 14.56 27.73
CA LYS A 186 -3.00 13.63 28.68
C LYS A 186 -3.31 14.26 30.03
N THR A 187 -2.53 15.25 30.45
CA THR A 187 -2.80 16.00 31.67
C THR A 187 -3.97 16.98 31.53
N GLU A 188 -4.58 17.06 30.34
CA GLU A 188 -5.67 18.00 29.99
C GLU A 188 -5.32 19.47 30.29
N SER A 189 -4.02 19.77 30.38
CA SER A 189 -3.49 21.07 30.74
C SER A 189 -3.57 22.08 29.58
N LEU A 190 -3.82 21.59 28.36
CA LEU A 190 -4.00 22.40 27.14
C LEU A 190 -5.48 22.52 26.77
N TYR A 191 -5.87 23.70 26.31
CA TYR A 191 -7.25 24.00 25.87
C TYR A 191 -7.69 23.06 24.74
N ARG A 192 -8.76 22.28 24.95
CA ARG A 192 -9.29 21.31 23.98
C ARG A 192 -8.26 20.28 23.51
N SER A 193 -7.40 19.83 24.42
CA SER A 193 -6.35 18.84 24.19
C SER A 193 -6.86 17.53 23.56
N GLU A 194 -8.10 17.12 23.85
CA GLU A 194 -8.73 15.91 23.33
C GLU A 194 -8.81 15.89 21.80
N LYS A 195 -8.82 17.07 21.14
CA LYS A 195 -8.88 17.18 19.67
C LYS A 195 -7.57 16.77 18.99
N CYS A 196 -6.45 16.82 19.69
CA CYS A 196 -5.13 16.48 19.14
C CYS A 196 -4.61 15.13 19.63
N MET A 197 -5.27 14.51 20.62
CA MET A 197 -4.80 13.26 21.25
C MET A 197 -4.62 12.13 20.22
N GLY A 198 -5.66 11.87 19.41
CA GLY A 198 -5.64 10.75 18.47
C GLY A 198 -4.51 10.84 17.44
N VAL A 199 -4.22 12.04 16.92
CA VAL A 199 -3.12 12.23 15.96
C VAL A 199 -1.74 12.15 16.64
N ALA A 200 -1.63 12.61 17.89
CA ALA A 200 -0.38 12.53 18.66
C ALA A 200 -0.02 11.07 18.99
N GLU A 201 -0.98 10.28 19.47
CA GLU A 201 -0.79 8.86 19.77
C GLU A 201 -0.49 8.05 18.51
N TRP A 202 -1.25 8.28 17.43
CA TRP A 202 -1.00 7.63 16.15
C TRP A 202 0.41 7.92 15.59
N LEU A 203 0.86 9.18 15.67
CA LEU A 203 2.18 9.57 15.18
C LEU A 203 3.31 9.00 16.05
N LYS A 204 3.11 8.98 17.38
CA LYS A 204 4.03 8.34 18.33
C LYS A 204 4.15 6.84 18.04
N ASP A 205 3.04 6.12 17.87
CA ASP A 205 3.04 4.69 17.57
C ASP A 205 3.80 4.38 16.28
N LEU A 206 3.63 5.22 15.25
CA LEU A 206 4.39 5.10 14.00
C LEU A 206 5.89 5.33 14.23
N HIS A 207 6.26 6.30 15.06
CA HIS A 207 7.66 6.57 15.40
C HIS A 207 8.31 5.38 16.10
N VAL A 208 7.66 4.85 17.13
CA VAL A 208 8.12 3.66 17.89
C VAL A 208 8.28 2.46 16.95
N LYS A 209 7.27 2.13 16.13
CA LYS A 209 7.34 1.03 15.16
C LYS A 209 8.51 1.18 14.19
N ARG A 210 8.79 2.41 13.74
CA ARG A 210 9.94 2.69 12.86
C ARG A 210 11.26 2.70 13.60
N GLY A 211 11.30 3.05 14.88
CA GLY A 211 12.51 3.09 15.71
C GLY A 211 13.04 1.69 16.01
N VAL A 212 12.14 0.74 16.30
CA VAL A 212 12.52 -0.66 16.58
C VAL A 212 12.86 -1.45 15.31
N THR A 213 12.35 -1.04 14.15
CA THR A 213 12.57 -1.70 12.86
C THR A 213 13.94 -1.31 12.28
N LYS A 214 14.89 -2.24 12.27
CA LYS A 214 16.28 -1.98 11.79
C LYS A 214 16.40 -1.84 10.27
N ASN A 215 15.57 -2.54 9.51
CA ASN A 215 15.65 -2.55 8.05
C ASN A 215 14.97 -1.30 7.46
N ASN A 216 15.73 -0.46 6.76
CA ASN A 216 15.22 0.79 6.18
C ASN A 216 14.06 0.57 5.18
N ALA A 217 14.07 -0.52 4.41
CA ALA A 217 12.97 -0.83 3.49
C ALA A 217 11.68 -1.12 4.27
N LEU A 218 11.76 -1.89 5.36
CA LEU A 218 10.61 -2.15 6.24
C LEU A 218 10.12 -0.85 6.91
N ARG A 219 11.04 0.03 7.34
CA ARG A 219 10.68 1.35 7.90
C ARG A 219 9.94 2.25 6.91
N GLU A 220 10.33 2.21 5.63
CA GLU A 220 9.62 2.95 4.57
C GLU A 220 8.25 2.31 4.29
N ASN A 221 8.17 0.97 4.24
CA ASN A 221 6.91 0.25 4.07
C ASN A 221 5.91 0.55 5.20
N LEU A 222 6.37 0.65 6.45
CA LEU A 222 5.53 1.06 7.59
C LEU A 222 4.92 2.46 7.38
N VAL A 223 5.64 3.37 6.73
CA VAL A 223 5.11 4.71 6.41
C VAL A 223 4.09 4.63 5.28
N TRP A 224 4.33 3.82 4.25
CA TRP A 224 3.31 3.56 3.23
C TRP A 224 2.03 2.96 3.83
N LEU A 225 2.17 1.98 4.72
CA LEU A 225 1.05 1.38 5.44
C LEU A 225 0.29 2.42 6.27
N ALA A 226 1.01 3.28 6.98
CA ALA A 226 0.42 4.39 7.73
C ALA A 226 -0.34 5.36 6.81
N VAL A 227 0.22 5.75 5.65
CA VAL A 227 -0.45 6.63 4.68
C VAL A 227 -1.74 6.02 4.12
N ALA A 228 -1.75 4.71 3.88
CA ALA A 228 -2.93 4.02 3.36
C ALA A 228 -4.06 3.90 4.39
N THR A 229 -3.73 3.89 5.68
CA THR A 229 -4.67 3.62 6.78
C THR A 229 -4.93 4.83 7.68
N ALA A 230 -4.23 5.94 7.45
CA ALA A 230 -4.34 7.16 8.25
C ALA A 230 -5.77 7.74 8.20
N PRO A 231 -6.32 8.14 9.36
CA PRO A 231 -7.52 8.98 9.38
C PRO A 231 -7.30 10.29 8.59
N PRO A 232 -8.38 10.90 8.06
CA PRO A 232 -8.27 12.15 7.31
C PRO A 232 -7.49 13.23 8.06
N GLY A 233 -6.47 13.80 7.41
CA GLY A 233 -5.64 14.87 7.98
C GLY A 233 -4.44 14.40 8.81
N PHE A 234 -4.33 13.11 9.18
CA PHE A 234 -3.28 12.67 10.11
C PHE A 234 -1.87 12.70 9.49
N CYS A 235 -1.75 12.53 8.17
CA CYS A 235 -0.47 12.69 7.46
C CYS A 235 0.01 14.15 7.38
N HIS A 236 -0.85 15.13 7.68
CA HIS A 236 -0.58 16.56 7.54
C HIS A 236 0.00 17.18 8.82
N VAL A 237 0.95 16.48 9.47
CA VAL A 237 1.45 16.79 10.82
C VAL A 237 1.81 18.27 10.99
N LYS A 238 2.67 18.81 10.12
CA LYS A 238 3.17 20.20 10.23
C LYS A 238 2.10 21.27 10.06
N SER A 239 1.07 21.00 9.25
CA SER A 239 0.01 21.97 8.95
C SER A 239 -1.18 21.89 9.90
N THR A 240 -1.10 21.04 10.92
CA THR A 240 -2.18 20.84 11.90
C THR A 240 -1.77 21.35 13.28
N MET A 241 -2.72 21.33 14.22
CA MET A 241 -2.48 21.78 15.59
C MET A 241 -1.40 20.97 16.32
N ILE A 242 -1.28 19.67 16.02
CA ILE A 242 -0.21 18.85 16.61
C ILE A 242 1.17 19.32 16.17
N GLY A 243 1.37 19.72 14.91
CA GLY A 243 2.62 20.29 14.43
C GLY A 243 3.02 21.55 15.20
N THR A 244 2.04 22.39 15.56
CA THR A 244 2.32 23.62 16.33
C THR A 244 2.80 23.30 17.75
N LEU A 245 2.15 22.33 18.40
CA LEU A 245 2.58 21.87 19.71
C LEU A 245 4.00 21.29 19.66
N LEU A 246 4.29 20.48 18.64
CA LEU A 246 5.60 19.88 18.45
C LEU A 246 6.68 20.92 18.14
N ASP A 247 6.39 21.91 17.29
CA ASP A 247 7.30 23.03 17.01
C ASP A 247 7.68 23.79 18.30
N ASP A 248 6.68 24.08 19.14
CA ASP A 248 6.88 24.80 20.40
C ASP A 248 7.67 23.96 21.44
N ILE A 249 7.46 22.63 21.47
CA ILE A 249 8.24 21.70 22.30
C ILE A 249 9.69 21.60 21.82
N VAL A 250 9.90 21.41 20.51
CA VAL A 250 11.24 21.31 19.91
C VAL A 250 12.02 22.62 20.08
N ALA A 251 11.34 23.77 20.05
CA ALA A 251 11.93 25.08 20.34
C ALA A 251 12.28 25.29 21.82
N GLY A 252 11.94 24.35 22.71
CA GLY A 252 12.25 24.43 24.15
C GLY A 252 11.47 25.54 24.88
N LEU A 253 10.28 25.90 24.39
CA LEU A 253 9.47 26.94 25.02
C LEU A 253 8.95 26.49 26.39
N SER A 254 8.78 27.43 27.31
CA SER A 254 8.20 27.15 28.63
C SER A 254 6.73 26.74 28.51
N PHE A 255 6.25 25.93 29.45
CA PHE A 255 4.87 25.45 29.47
C PHE A 255 3.83 26.58 29.34
N ASP A 256 3.99 27.68 30.06
CA ASP A 256 3.07 28.83 30.00
C ASP A 256 2.98 29.43 28.57
N VAL A 257 4.11 29.47 27.85
CA VAL A 257 4.15 29.96 26.47
C VAL A 257 3.48 28.97 25.52
N VAL A 258 3.76 27.67 25.67
CA VAL A 258 3.12 26.60 24.88
C VAL A 258 1.62 26.62 25.08
N GLN A 259 1.15 26.65 26.33
CA GLN A 259 -0.28 26.65 26.68
C GLN A 259 -1.01 27.83 26.05
N ARG A 260 -0.44 29.04 26.13
CA ARG A 260 -1.02 30.25 25.54
C ARG A 260 -1.08 30.18 24.02
N ARG A 261 0.02 29.85 23.34
CA ARG A 261 0.09 29.75 21.87
C ARG A 261 -0.85 28.67 21.33
N PHE A 262 -0.91 27.52 22.00
CA PHE A 262 -1.83 26.44 21.66
C PHE A 262 -3.28 26.91 21.74
N ALA A 263 -3.67 27.58 22.84
CA ALA A 263 -5.02 28.13 22.99
C ALA A 263 -5.32 29.17 21.91
N GLU A 264 -4.44 30.15 21.67
CA GLU A 264 -4.61 31.19 20.64
C GLU A 264 -4.91 30.58 19.26
N LYS A 265 -4.13 29.58 18.85
CA LYS A 265 -4.31 28.92 17.55
C LYS A 265 -5.58 28.07 17.48
N MET A 266 -5.93 27.37 18.57
CA MET A 266 -7.20 26.62 18.66
C MET A 266 -8.42 27.53 18.54
N HIS A 267 -8.37 28.78 19.03
CA HIS A 267 -9.46 29.74 18.88
C HIS A 267 -9.62 30.23 17.44
N LEU A 268 -8.52 30.37 16.68
CA LEU A 268 -8.55 30.78 15.28
C LEU A 268 -9.17 29.72 14.37
N HIS A 269 -9.00 28.44 14.69
CA HIS A 269 -9.60 27.32 13.94
C HIS A 269 -11.13 27.18 14.10
N ILE A 270 -11.76 27.91 15.02
CA ILE A 270 -13.22 27.85 15.27
C ILE A 270 -14.00 28.92 14.45
N LYS A 271 -13.31 29.89 13.84
CA LYS A 271 -13.95 30.99 13.09
C LYS A 271 -14.29 30.67 11.63
N VAL A 272 -14.53 29.40 11.29
CA VAL A 272 -14.95 28.97 9.94
C VAL A 272 -16.28 28.24 10.02
#